data_AF-A0AAE4QL03-F1
#
_entry.id   AF-A0AAE4QL03-F1
#
_cell.length_a   1.000
_cell.length_b   1.000
_cell.length_c   1.000
_cell.angle_alpha   90.00
_cell.angle_beta   90.00
_cell.angle_gamma   90.00
#
_symmetry.space_group_name_H-M   'P 1'
#
loop_
_entity.id
_entity.type
_entity.pdbx_description
1 polymer ?
#
loop_
_entity_poly.entity_id
_entity_poly.type
_entity_poly.pdbx_seq_one_letter_code
_entity_poly.pdbx_strand_id
1 'polypeptide(L)'
;MDSSTNSVSASSGSSSKSTRIFGFDLVFSYLNFSFIALFHRFWGVVSVSEGTLGFDWLLPVSIALLLFFTFVDVWALLENPLARPLRLCAAISIFAGILLELAGLSQWIVLFWETFQKASASLEEGAGPGWEGMRTEMQQILSGGVLIFILVKTTIRFVWNWFWAKAILSLD
;
A
#
# COMPACT_ATOMS: atom_id res chain seq x y z
N MET A 1 3.62 -16.37 -66.81
CA MET A 1 4.58 -17.44 -66.47
C MET A 1 5.85 -16.76 -66.03
N ASP A 2 5.82 -16.06 -64.90
CA ASP A 2 5.94 -16.58 -63.53
C ASP A 2 7.41 -16.79 -63.15
N SER A 3 7.92 -15.90 -62.31
CA SER A 3 8.57 -16.29 -61.04
C SER A 3 9.12 -15.04 -60.34
N SER A 4 8.20 -14.38 -59.63
CA SER A 4 8.34 -13.91 -58.25
C SER A 4 9.77 -13.58 -57.74
N THR A 5 10.03 -12.28 -57.63
CA THR A 5 10.85 -11.71 -56.56
C THR A 5 10.29 -12.14 -55.20
N ASN A 6 10.95 -13.09 -54.53
CA ASN A 6 10.69 -13.37 -53.11
C ASN A 6 11.25 -12.23 -52.25
N SER A 7 10.45 -11.20 -52.04
CA SER A 7 10.58 -10.33 -50.87
C SER A 7 10.19 -11.14 -49.65
N VAL A 8 11.17 -11.71 -48.94
CA VAL A 8 10.95 -12.22 -47.58
C VAL A 8 10.79 -11.00 -46.69
N SER A 9 9.54 -10.56 -46.55
CA SER A 9 9.07 -9.71 -45.47
C SER A 9 9.22 -10.48 -44.16
N ALA A 10 10.39 -10.36 -43.55
CA ALA A 10 10.51 -10.62 -42.12
C ALA A 10 9.81 -9.49 -41.37
N SER A 11 8.47 -9.53 -41.35
CA SER A 11 7.70 -8.87 -40.30
C SER A 11 7.98 -9.63 -39.01
N SER A 12 9.12 -9.35 -38.40
CA SER A 12 9.34 -9.63 -36.99
C SER A 12 8.44 -8.67 -36.21
N GLY A 13 7.15 -8.98 -36.18
CA GLY A 13 6.25 -8.51 -35.15
C GLY A 13 6.76 -9.09 -33.83
N SER A 14 7.74 -8.41 -33.23
CA SER A 14 8.06 -8.62 -31.83
C SER A 14 6.83 -8.18 -31.06
N SER A 15 5.88 -9.10 -30.85
CA SER A 15 4.90 -8.97 -29.78
C SER A 15 5.71 -8.93 -28.50
N SER A 16 6.17 -7.73 -28.14
CA SER A 16 6.67 -7.43 -26.82
C SER A 16 5.57 -7.89 -25.88
N LYS A 17 5.78 -9.02 -25.22
CA LYS A 17 4.92 -9.49 -24.14
C LYS A 17 5.01 -8.39 -23.10
N SER A 18 4.08 -7.43 -23.17
CA SER A 18 3.92 -6.36 -22.22
C SER A 18 3.87 -7.02 -20.85
N THR A 19 4.95 -6.88 -20.09
CA THR A 19 5.02 -7.29 -18.69
C THR A 19 4.06 -6.35 -17.96
N ARG A 20 2.76 -6.61 -18.05
CA ARG A 20 1.72 -5.73 -17.48
C ARG A 20 1.79 -5.85 -15.97
N ILE A 21 2.22 -4.76 -15.35
CA ILE A 21 2.28 -4.63 -13.90
C ILE A 21 0.93 -4.06 -13.47
N PHE A 22 0.17 -4.85 -12.72
CA PHE A 22 -1.09 -4.42 -12.12
C PHE A 22 -0.84 -3.54 -10.90
N GLY A 23 -1.75 -2.61 -10.64
CA GLY A 23 -1.78 -1.89 -9.38
C GLY A 23 -2.19 -2.85 -8.28
N PHE A 24 -1.23 -3.33 -7.48
CA PHE A 24 -1.55 -4.09 -6.26
C PHE A 24 -2.16 -3.22 -5.16
N ASP A 25 -2.50 -1.97 -5.47
CA ASP A 25 -3.00 -0.97 -4.53
C ASP A 25 -4.27 -1.45 -3.82
N LEU A 26 -5.12 -2.23 -4.49
CA LEU A 26 -6.29 -2.90 -3.90
C LEU A 26 -5.91 -3.92 -2.81
N VAL A 27 -4.87 -4.72 -3.05
CA VAL A 27 -4.35 -5.71 -2.09
C VAL A 27 -3.73 -5.00 -0.90
N PHE A 28 -2.93 -3.96 -1.13
CA PHE A 28 -2.31 -3.19 -0.04
C PHE A 28 -3.33 -2.40 0.78
N SER A 29 -4.36 -1.85 0.14
CA SER A 29 -5.47 -1.16 0.81
C SER A 29 -6.31 -2.13 1.64
N TYR A 30 -6.60 -3.33 1.11
CA TYR A 30 -7.26 -4.40 1.86
C TYR A 30 -6.41 -4.87 3.06
N LEU A 31 -5.10 -5.04 2.88
CA LEU A 31 -4.19 -5.36 3.98
C LEU A 31 -4.19 -4.26 5.03
N ASN A 32 -4.25 -2.98 4.62
CA ASN A 32 -4.32 -1.86 5.56
C ASN A 32 -5.63 -1.87 6.36
N PHE A 33 -6.76 -2.05 5.67
CA PHE A 33 -8.07 -2.11 6.31
C PHE A 33 -8.16 -3.30 7.27
N SER A 34 -7.70 -4.47 6.84
CA SER A 34 -7.67 -5.68 7.67
C SER A 34 -6.76 -5.49 8.89
N PHE A 35 -5.61 -4.83 8.70
CA PHE A 35 -4.70 -4.48 9.79
C PHE A 35 -5.39 -3.55 10.79
N ILE A 36 -5.97 -2.43 10.34
CA ILE A 36 -6.68 -1.48 11.22
C ILE A 36 -7.83 -2.19 11.95
N ALA A 37 -8.65 -2.97 11.26
CA ALA A 37 -9.80 -3.67 11.84
C ALA A 37 -9.40 -4.75 12.87
N LEU A 38 -8.35 -5.53 12.58
CA LEU A 38 -7.85 -6.57 13.48
C LEU A 38 -7.21 -5.95 14.72
N PHE A 39 -6.42 -4.90 14.58
CA PHE A 39 -5.75 -4.25 15.71
C PHE A 39 -6.72 -3.44 16.58
N HIS A 40 -7.71 -2.79 15.97
CA HIS A 40 -8.81 -2.16 16.70
C HIS A 40 -9.55 -3.18 17.60
N ARG A 41 -9.74 -4.41 17.10
CA ARG A 41 -10.36 -5.50 17.86
C ARG A 41 -9.44 -6.12 18.91
N PHE A 42 -8.14 -6.26 18.62
CA PHE A 42 -7.18 -6.93 19.51
C PHE A 42 -6.78 -6.08 20.72
N TRP A 43 -6.64 -4.77 20.55
CA TRP A 43 -6.19 -3.91 21.65
C TRP A 43 -7.28 -3.54 22.64
N GLY A 44 -8.56 -3.76 22.32
CA GLY A 44 -9.71 -3.63 23.23
C GLY A 44 -9.97 -2.23 23.82
N VAL A 45 -8.99 -1.33 23.76
CA VAL A 45 -8.97 0.02 24.31
C VAL A 45 -7.94 0.80 23.49
N VAL A 46 -8.42 1.70 22.63
CA VAL A 46 -8.47 3.11 23.03
C VAL A 46 -9.81 3.62 22.54
N SER A 47 -10.58 4.21 23.45
CA SER A 47 -11.74 5.05 23.14
C SER A 47 -11.30 6.30 22.38
N VAL A 48 -10.54 6.16 21.31
CA VAL A 48 -10.37 7.21 20.34
C VAL A 48 -11.71 7.19 19.63
N SER A 49 -12.55 8.19 19.91
CA SER A 49 -13.79 8.32 19.19
C SER A 49 -13.45 8.27 17.70
N GLU A 50 -14.31 7.67 16.88
CA GLU A 50 -14.10 7.65 15.42
C GLU A 50 -13.78 9.06 14.87
N GLY A 51 -14.29 10.10 15.55
CA GLY A 51 -13.98 11.51 15.30
C GLY A 51 -12.62 12.05 15.80
N THR A 52 -11.88 11.39 16.71
CA THR A 52 -10.54 11.86 17.14
C THR A 52 -9.42 11.42 16.20
N LEU A 53 -9.65 10.37 15.41
CA LEU A 53 -8.67 9.86 14.44
C LEU A 53 -8.78 10.51 13.05
N GLY A 54 -9.80 11.34 12.81
CA GLY A 54 -10.01 11.99 11.51
C GLY A 54 -10.28 11.02 10.36
N PHE A 55 -10.82 9.82 10.64
CA PHE A 55 -11.03 8.76 9.64
C PHE A 55 -12.27 8.97 8.76
N ASP A 56 -13.20 9.85 9.15
CA ASP A 56 -14.51 10.01 8.47
C ASP A 56 -14.38 10.38 6.98
N TRP A 57 -13.36 11.16 6.63
CA TRP A 57 -13.06 11.52 5.23
C TRP A 57 -12.03 10.59 4.59
N LEU A 58 -11.21 9.90 5.40
CA LEU A 58 -10.13 9.04 4.89
C LEU A 58 -10.70 7.78 4.23
N LEU A 59 -11.76 7.21 4.80
CA LEU A 59 -12.46 6.04 4.25
C LEU A 59 -13.06 6.31 2.86
N PRO A 60 -13.93 7.34 2.66
CA PRO A 60 -14.49 7.62 1.34
C PRO A 60 -13.41 8.02 0.32
N VAL A 61 -12.37 8.76 0.71
CA VAL A 61 -11.25 9.08 -0.20
C VAL A 61 -10.48 7.83 -0.60
N SER A 62 -10.24 6.91 0.33
CA SER A 62 -9.57 5.63 0.04
C SER A 62 -10.40 4.77 -0.91
N ILE A 63 -11.73 4.73 -0.74
CA ILE A 63 -12.65 4.03 -1.66
C ILE A 63 -12.60 4.67 -3.05
N ALA A 64 -12.66 6.00 -3.13
CA ALA A 64 -12.62 6.72 -4.40
C ALA A 64 -11.30 6.48 -5.16
N LEU A 65 -10.16 6.54 -4.46
CA LEU A 65 -8.84 6.21 -5.04
C LEU A 65 -8.78 4.77 -5.52
N LEU A 66 -9.32 3.84 -4.73
CA LEU A 66 -9.36 2.42 -5.08
C LEU A 66 -10.19 2.15 -6.34
N LEU A 67 -11.37 2.77 -6.45
CA LEU A 67 -12.18 2.70 -7.67
C LEU A 67 -11.46 3.31 -8.87
N PHE A 68 -10.79 4.44 -8.67
CA PHE A 68 -10.02 5.10 -9.71
C PHE A 68 -8.87 4.24 -10.23
N PHE A 69 -8.05 3.65 -9.35
CA PHE A 69 -6.96 2.75 -9.79
C PHE A 69 -7.47 1.47 -10.43
N THR A 70 -8.56 0.90 -9.90
CA THR A 70 -9.21 -0.26 -10.52
C THR A 70 -9.68 0.07 -11.93
N PHE A 71 -10.28 1.25 -12.13
CA PHE A 71 -10.67 1.72 -13.46
C PHE A 71 -9.46 1.86 -14.39
N VAL A 72 -8.38 2.48 -13.92
CA VAL A 72 -7.15 2.65 -14.72
C VAL A 72 -6.54 1.30 -15.10
N ASP A 73 -6.49 0.34 -14.18
CA ASP A 73 -5.98 -1.01 -14.44
C ASP A 73 -6.87 -1.77 -15.43
N VAL A 74 -8.20 -1.73 -15.28
CA VAL A 74 -9.14 -2.34 -16.23
C VAL A 74 -9.06 -1.66 -17.60
N TRP A 75 -8.90 -0.35 -17.64
CA TRP A 75 -8.75 0.38 -18.90
C TRP A 75 -7.45 0.02 -19.61
N ALA A 76 -6.35 -0.08 -18.87
CA ALA A 76 -5.06 -0.54 -19.38
C ALA A 76 -5.12 -2.01 -19.84
N LEU A 77 -5.90 -2.86 -19.16
CA LEU A 77 -6.14 -4.24 -19.56
C LEU A 77 -6.83 -4.35 -20.92
N LEU A 78 -7.78 -3.47 -21.19
CA LEU A 78 -8.54 -3.42 -22.44
C LEU A 78 -7.73 -2.84 -23.60
N GLU A 79 -6.44 -2.51 -23.40
CA GLU A 79 -5.55 -1.91 -24.41
C GLU A 79 -6.10 -0.61 -25.01
N ASN A 80 -7.01 0.05 -24.27
CA ASN A 80 -7.59 1.30 -24.71
C ASN A 80 -6.59 2.44 -24.52
N PRO A 81 -6.46 3.36 -25.50
CA PRO A 81 -5.57 4.50 -25.35
C PRO A 81 -6.06 5.37 -24.18
N LEU A 82 -5.23 5.51 -23.16
CA LEU A 82 -5.48 6.43 -22.05
C LEU A 82 -4.87 7.78 -22.40
N ALA A 83 -5.59 8.88 -22.18
CA ALA A 83 -5.03 10.21 -22.43
C ALA A 83 -3.81 10.48 -21.54
N ARG A 84 -2.75 11.09 -22.09
CA ARG A 84 -1.54 11.47 -21.34
C ARG A 84 -1.80 12.19 -20.00
N PRO A 85 -2.73 13.18 -19.90
CA PRO A 85 -3.03 13.81 -18.61
C PRO A 85 -3.61 12.83 -17.57
N LEU A 86 -4.42 11.85 -17.99
CA LEU A 86 -4.96 10.82 -17.11
C LEU A 86 -3.85 9.88 -16.61
N ARG A 87 -2.91 9.48 -17.48
CA ARG A 87 -1.74 8.67 -17.08
C ARG A 87 -0.88 9.37 -16.03
N LEU A 88 -0.60 10.66 -16.23
CA LEU A 88 0.15 11.47 -15.26
C LEU A 88 -0.61 11.63 -13.95
N CYS A 89 -1.92 11.89 -14.02
CA CYS A 89 -2.76 11.98 -12.83
C CYS A 89 -2.75 10.66 -12.04
N ALA A 90 -2.86 9.52 -12.72
CA ALA A 90 -2.77 8.19 -12.13
C ALA A 90 -1.41 7.94 -11.45
N ALA A 91 -0.31 8.27 -12.14
CA ALA A 91 1.03 8.14 -11.60
C ALA A 91 1.27 9.03 -10.38
N ILE A 92 0.72 10.25 -10.32
CA ILE A 92 0.88 11.14 -9.16
C ILE A 92 -0.01 10.68 -7.99
N SER A 93 -1.27 10.38 -8.29
CA SER A 93 -2.27 10.00 -7.28
C SER A 93 -1.89 8.73 -6.54
N ILE A 94 -1.21 7.77 -7.18
CA ILE A 94 -0.82 6.52 -6.52
C ILE A 94 0.22 6.74 -5.41
N PHE A 95 1.10 7.75 -5.56
CA PHE A 95 2.01 8.16 -4.48
C PHE A 95 1.31 9.02 -3.44
N ALA A 96 0.36 9.87 -3.85
CA ALA A 96 -0.48 10.60 -2.92
C ALA A 96 -1.29 9.66 -2.01
N GLY A 97 -1.72 8.50 -2.53
CA GLY A 97 -2.36 7.44 -1.76
C GLY A 97 -1.48 6.89 -0.63
N ILE A 98 -0.17 6.73 -0.86
CA ILE A 98 0.79 6.30 0.18
C ILE A 98 0.88 7.37 1.28
N LEU A 99 0.96 8.65 0.91
CA LEU A 99 1.03 9.75 1.88
C LEU A 99 -0.27 9.84 2.71
N LEU A 100 -1.42 9.67 2.07
CA LEU A 100 -2.71 9.65 2.74
C LEU A 100 -2.83 8.49 3.73
N GLU A 101 -2.36 7.32 3.34
CA GLU A 101 -2.32 6.13 4.19
C GLU A 101 -1.41 6.35 5.41
N LEU A 102 -0.20 6.89 5.21
CA LEU A 102 0.71 7.23 6.31
C LEU A 102 0.11 8.29 7.23
N ALA A 103 -0.62 9.27 6.68
CA ALA A 103 -1.34 10.26 7.46
C ALA A 103 -2.44 9.58 8.32
N GLY A 104 -3.20 8.65 7.75
CA GLY A 104 -4.21 7.88 8.48
C GLY A 104 -3.61 6.95 9.55
N LEU A 105 -2.41 6.44 9.33
CA LEU A 105 -1.69 5.60 10.31
C LEU A 105 -0.85 6.41 11.30
N SER A 106 -0.70 7.72 11.12
CA SER A 106 0.24 8.55 11.90
C SER A 106 0.00 8.46 13.41
N GLN A 107 -1.26 8.58 13.86
CA GLN A 107 -1.61 8.47 15.27
C GLN A 107 -1.34 7.06 15.82
N TRP A 108 -1.57 6.03 15.02
CA TRP A 108 -1.26 4.65 15.39
C TRP A 108 0.25 4.43 15.52
N ILE A 109 1.04 4.98 14.60
CA ILE A 109 2.51 4.91 14.65
C ILE A 109 3.02 5.55 15.95
N VAL A 110 2.51 6.74 16.30
CA VAL A 110 2.85 7.41 17.57
C VAL A 110 2.48 6.54 18.77
N LEU A 111 1.25 6.00 18.79
CA LEU A 111 0.78 5.15 19.88
C LEU A 111 1.63 3.89 20.06
N PHE A 112 1.96 3.19 18.97
CA PHE A 112 2.81 2.01 19.01
C PHE A 112 4.24 2.35 19.42
N TRP A 113 4.77 3.48 18.95
CA TRP A 113 6.10 3.95 19.34
C TRP A 113 6.18 4.27 20.83
N GLU A 114 5.21 5.00 21.37
CA GLU A 114 5.14 5.27 22.81
C GLU A 114 4.99 3.99 23.64
N THR A 115 4.14 3.06 23.18
CA THR A 115 3.94 1.76 23.84
C THR A 115 5.25 0.96 23.86
N PHE A 116 5.97 0.95 22.73
CA PHE A 116 7.26 0.29 22.61
C PHE A 116 8.28 0.88 23.58
N GLN A 117 8.41 2.21 23.64
CA GLN A 117 9.36 2.86 24.54
C GLN A 117 9.03 2.62 26.02
N LYS A 118 7.76 2.76 26.40
CA LYS A 118 7.30 2.51 27.78
C LYS A 118 7.57 1.06 28.20
N ALA A 119 7.27 0.10 27.32
CA ALA A 119 7.51 -1.31 27.60
C ALA A 119 9.02 -1.63 27.69
N SER A 120 9.84 -1.02 26.82
CA SER A 120 11.30 -1.19 26.85
C SER A 120 11.90 -0.64 28.15
N ALA A 121 11.52 0.57 28.56
CA ALA A 121 11.99 1.19 29.80
C ALA A 121 11.58 0.38 31.03
N SER A 122 10.34 -0.10 31.07
CA SER A 122 9.87 -0.95 32.17
C SER A 122 10.64 -2.27 32.27
N LEU A 123 11.07 -2.86 31.15
CA LEU A 123 11.88 -4.09 31.15
C LEU A 123 13.31 -3.83 31.61
N GLU A 124 13.90 -2.70 31.21
CA GLU A 124 15.24 -2.27 31.67
C GLU A 124 15.27 -1.95 33.17
N GLU A 125 14.19 -1.39 33.71
CA GLU A 125 14.02 -1.13 35.16
C GLU A 125 13.73 -2.40 35.98
N GLY A 126 13.68 -3.56 35.33
CA GLY A 126 13.42 -4.85 35.99
C GLY A 126 11.92 -5.08 36.20
N ALA A 127 11.15 -5.10 35.09
CA ALA A 127 9.72 -5.38 35.11
C ALA A 127 9.40 -6.55 36.05
N GLY A 128 8.45 -6.34 36.96
CA GLY A 128 8.16 -7.25 38.07
C GLY A 128 7.99 -8.71 37.62
N PRO A 129 8.44 -9.68 38.43
CA PRO A 129 8.41 -11.09 38.07
C PRO A 129 6.98 -11.59 37.83
N GLY A 130 6.79 -12.45 36.84
CA GLY A 130 5.53 -13.14 36.57
C GLY A 130 4.71 -12.51 35.43
N TRP A 131 3.40 -12.43 35.62
CA TRP A 131 2.43 -12.07 34.58
C TRP A 131 2.61 -10.63 34.05
N GLU A 132 3.05 -9.70 34.90
CA GLU A 132 3.26 -8.30 34.52
C GLU A 132 4.46 -8.13 33.58
N GLY A 133 5.60 -8.77 33.87
CA GLY A 133 6.75 -8.80 32.96
C GLY A 133 6.41 -9.42 31.60
N MET A 134 5.72 -10.57 31.59
CA MET A 134 5.31 -11.24 30.35
C MET A 134 4.35 -10.39 29.50
N ARG A 135 3.45 -9.65 30.14
CA ARG A 135 2.56 -8.70 29.46
C ARG A 135 3.33 -7.55 28.82
N THR A 136 4.29 -6.98 29.54
CA THR A 136 5.13 -5.88 29.03
C THR A 136 6.01 -6.33 27.87
N GLU A 137 6.60 -7.52 27.93
CA GLU A 137 7.34 -8.13 26.81
C GLU A 137 6.46 -8.32 25.57
N MET A 138 5.26 -8.88 25.74
CA MET A 138 4.31 -9.03 24.63
C MET A 138 3.92 -7.68 24.04
N GLN A 139 3.71 -6.65 24.86
CA GLN A 139 3.42 -5.30 24.37
C GLN A 139 4.58 -4.71 23.57
N GLN A 140 5.82 -4.89 24.01
CA GLN A 140 7.01 -4.44 23.29
C GLN A 140 7.16 -5.17 21.94
N ILE A 141 7.07 -6.50 21.95
CA ILE A 141 7.23 -7.31 20.73
C ILE A 141 6.14 -7.00 19.72
N LEU A 142 4.88 -6.92 20.16
CA LEU A 142 3.76 -6.67 19.26
C LEU A 142 3.81 -5.23 18.71
N SER A 143 4.08 -4.22 19.54
CA SER A 143 4.20 -2.83 19.07
C SER A 143 5.38 -2.63 18.10
N GLY A 144 6.54 -3.22 18.40
CA GLY A 144 7.69 -3.21 17.49
C GLY A 144 7.41 -3.95 16.18
N GLY A 145 6.81 -5.14 16.25
CA GLY A 145 6.44 -5.93 15.07
C GLY A 145 5.47 -5.20 14.15
N VAL A 146 4.50 -4.47 14.72
CA VAL A 146 3.58 -3.61 13.97
C VAL A 146 4.30 -2.49 13.26
N LEU A 147 5.19 -1.77 13.94
CA LEU A 147 5.93 -0.65 13.34
C LEU A 147 6.80 -1.14 12.16
N ILE A 148 7.48 -2.27 12.34
CA ILE A 148 8.26 -2.90 11.27
C ILE A 148 7.34 -3.30 10.10
N PHE A 149 6.18 -3.89 10.40
CA PHE A 149 5.21 -4.26 9.37
C PHE A 149 4.74 -3.04 8.55
N ILE A 150 4.36 -1.94 9.22
CA ILE A 150 3.96 -0.69 8.54
C ILE A 150 5.08 -0.19 7.63
N LEU A 151 6.32 -0.17 8.12
CA LEU A 151 7.47 0.29 7.36
C LEU A 151 7.74 -0.59 6.13
N VAL A 152 7.87 -1.90 6.34
CA VAL A 152 8.15 -2.87 5.26
C VAL A 152 7.04 -2.84 4.21
N LYS A 153 5.78 -2.84 4.63
CA LYS A 153 4.63 -2.74 3.72
C LYS A 153 4.70 -1.45 2.90
N THR A 154 4.97 -0.31 3.54
CA THR A 154 5.06 0.99 2.85
C THR A 154 6.19 0.99 1.83
N THR A 155 7.35 0.43 2.18
CA THR A 155 8.50 0.31 1.26
C THR A 155 8.17 -0.57 0.05
N ILE A 156 7.57 -1.75 0.28
CA ILE A 156 7.17 -2.65 -0.82
C ILE A 156 6.16 -1.94 -1.73
N ARG A 157 5.16 -1.25 -1.16
CA ARG A 157 4.15 -0.50 -1.92
C ARG A 157 4.79 0.63 -2.73
N PHE A 158 5.74 1.37 -2.16
CA PHE A 158 6.46 2.42 -2.88
C PHE A 158 7.22 1.88 -4.09
N VAL A 159 7.97 0.80 -3.92
CA VAL A 159 8.71 0.13 -5.01
C VAL A 159 7.76 -0.40 -6.07
N TRP A 160 6.65 -1.03 -5.65
CA TRP A 160 5.66 -1.56 -6.58
C TRP A 160 4.97 -0.45 -7.39
N ASN A 161 4.51 0.60 -6.72
CA ASN A 161 3.84 1.74 -7.34
C ASN A 161 4.78 2.50 -8.29
N TRP A 162 6.08 2.51 -8.01
CA TRP A 162 7.09 3.01 -8.95
C TRP A 162 7.15 2.21 -10.26
N PHE A 163 7.14 0.88 -10.19
CA PHE A 163 7.09 0.04 -11.39
C PHE A 163 5.77 0.20 -12.15
N TRP A 164 4.65 0.25 -11.44
CA TRP A 164 3.34 0.49 -12.04
C TRP A 164 3.24 1.84 -12.73
N ALA A 165 3.71 2.92 -12.09
CA ALA A 165 3.72 4.26 -12.66
C ALA A 165 4.56 4.30 -13.94
N LYS A 166 5.72 3.64 -13.95
CA LYS A 166 6.53 3.47 -15.18
C LYS A 166 5.76 2.73 -16.27
N ALA A 167 5.09 1.63 -15.93
CA ALA A 167 4.32 0.84 -16.88
C ALA A 167 3.22 1.68 -17.53
N ILE A 168 2.44 2.42 -16.73
CA ILE A 168 1.36 3.29 -17.24
C ILE A 168 1.88 4.44 -18.09
N LEU A 169 2.97 5.08 -17.68
CA LEU A 169 3.55 6.17 -18.45
C LEU A 169 4.14 5.71 -19.79
N SER A 170 4.50 4.42 -19.90
CA SER A 170 5.01 3.79 -21.13
C SER A 170 3.94 3.26 -22.08
N LEU A 171 2.65 3.34 -21.73
CA LEU A 171 1.53 2.91 -22.58
C LEU A 171 1.30 3.93 -23.72
N ASP A 172 2.21 4.04 -24.69
CA ASP A 172 2.02 4.92 -25.86
C ASP A 172 0.97 4.42 -26.84
#